data_AF-A0A369YKQ6-F1
#
_entry.id   AF-A0A369YKQ6-F1
#
_cell.length_a   1.000
_cell.length_b   1.000
_cell.length_c   1.000
_cell.angle_alpha   90.00
_cell.angle_beta   90.00
_cell.angle_gamma   90.00
#
_symmetry.space_group_name_H-M   'P 1'
#
loop_
_entity.id
_entity.type
_entity.pdbx_description
1 polymer ?
#
loop_
_entity_poly.entity_id
_entity_poly.type
_entity_poly.pdbx_seq_one_letter_code
_entity_poly.pdbx_strand_id
1 'polypeptide(L)'
;MKLVHKALFLCVAVLLSACSNNTPSRLSKDQIDDKSYAVSYGVTGQTYKDRVTANYDIASFIKGVSDWYYGKVNMPIEQIRATTLNRLMDHNVYAYYSGILFAEGFQSNVNHLDANCWGLLDKASMVQGIDDAMHDLQKGQIRDDEYIRKGADDIIHLCVKTIIDDEHKAEQEKPQAKPKKASHKTPKKHK
;
A
#
# COMPACT_ATOMS: atom_id res chain seq x y z
N MET A 1 37.27 44.12 -22.79
CA MET A 1 35.92 43.54 -23.00
C MET A 1 35.88 42.08 -23.49
N LYS A 2 37.00 41.36 -23.67
CA LYS A 2 36.97 39.96 -24.17
C LYS A 2 37.11 38.87 -23.10
N LEU A 3 37.54 39.19 -21.88
CA LEU A 3 37.65 38.20 -20.79
C LEU A 3 36.34 37.96 -20.02
N VAL A 4 35.47 38.96 -19.92
CA VAL A 4 34.23 38.86 -19.13
C VAL A 4 33.18 37.96 -19.80
N HIS A 5 33.19 37.89 -21.13
CA HIS A 5 32.26 37.02 -21.88
C HIS A 5 32.60 35.53 -21.81
N LYS A 6 33.88 35.16 -21.61
CA LYS A 6 34.28 33.74 -21.45
C LYS A 6 33.96 33.18 -20.07
N ALA A 7 33.98 34.02 -19.03
CA ALA A 7 33.58 33.62 -17.69
C ALA A 7 32.05 33.42 -17.57
N LEU A 8 31.26 34.23 -18.30
CA LEU A 8 29.79 34.12 -18.26
C LEU A 8 29.26 32.88 -18.97
N PHE A 9 29.92 32.42 -20.04
CA PHE A 9 29.53 31.19 -20.75
C PHE A 9 29.90 29.90 -20.01
N LEU A 10 30.85 29.94 -19.08
CA LEU A 10 31.24 28.75 -18.30
C LEU A 10 30.29 28.48 -17.12
N CYS A 11 29.61 29.50 -16.59
CA CYS A 11 28.68 29.35 -15.47
C CYS A 11 27.31 28.77 -15.86
N VAL A 12 26.91 28.85 -17.13
CA VAL A 12 25.60 28.32 -17.58
C VAL A 12 25.65 26.81 -17.86
N ALA A 13 26.82 26.24 -18.10
CA ALA A 13 26.98 24.81 -18.42
C ALA A 13 26.96 23.88 -17.19
N VAL A 14 27.00 24.40 -15.96
CA VAL A 14 27.09 23.59 -14.73
C VAL A 14 25.74 23.43 -14.02
N LEU A 15 24.67 24.09 -14.48
CA LEU A 15 23.35 24.05 -13.81
C LEU A 15 22.37 23.01 -14.39
N LEU A 16 22.78 22.14 -15.32
CA LEU A 16 21.88 21.20 -16.01
C LEU A 16 22.09 19.71 -15.71
N SER A 17 22.99 19.33 -14.79
CA SER A 17 23.24 17.91 -14.49
C SER A 17 22.62 17.40 -13.18
N ALA A 18 21.84 18.21 -12.46
CA ALA A 18 21.00 17.70 -11.38
C ALA A 18 19.66 17.19 -11.95
N CYS A 19 19.72 16.19 -12.83
CA CYS A 19 18.58 15.30 -13.00
C CYS A 19 18.39 14.59 -11.66
N SER A 20 17.41 15.05 -10.87
CA SER A 20 16.94 14.34 -9.69
C SER A 20 16.59 12.93 -10.12
N ASN A 21 17.46 11.97 -9.81
CA ASN A 21 17.14 10.56 -9.92
C ASN A 21 15.94 10.32 -9.00
N ASN A 22 14.74 10.30 -9.57
CA ASN A 22 13.48 10.07 -8.87
C ASN A 22 13.34 8.61 -8.40
N THR A 23 14.44 7.87 -8.31
CA THR A 23 14.49 6.52 -7.77
C THR A 23 14.27 6.62 -6.25
N PRO A 24 13.20 6.00 -5.70
CA PRO A 24 13.02 5.93 -4.27
C PRO A 24 14.27 5.34 -3.61
N SER A 25 14.68 5.90 -2.47
CA SER A 25 15.77 5.32 -1.68
C SER A 25 15.39 3.90 -1.26
N ARG A 26 16.17 2.92 -1.73
CA ARG A 26 15.99 1.50 -1.41
C ARG A 26 16.27 1.25 0.07
N LEU A 27 15.38 0.51 0.71
CA LEU A 27 15.59 -0.04 2.05
C LEU A 27 16.71 -1.08 2.02
N SER A 28 17.56 -1.05 3.03
CA SER A 28 18.49 -2.14 3.31
C SER A 28 17.73 -3.34 3.90
N LYS A 29 18.36 -4.51 3.86
CA LYS A 29 17.71 -5.77 4.27
C LYS A 29 17.21 -5.76 5.72
N ASP A 30 17.90 -5.06 6.61
CA ASP A 30 17.53 -4.87 8.01
C ASP A 30 16.36 -3.89 8.22
N GLN A 31 16.03 -3.08 7.21
CA GLN A 31 14.91 -2.15 7.23
C GLN A 31 13.64 -2.73 6.60
N ILE A 32 13.74 -3.89 5.93
CA ILE A 32 12.59 -4.55 5.31
C ILE A 32 11.79 -5.28 6.38
N ASP A 33 10.52 -4.93 6.50
CA ASP A 33 9.53 -5.75 7.17
C ASP A 33 9.11 -6.90 6.23
N ASP A 34 9.56 -8.10 6.56
CA ASP A 34 9.47 -9.28 5.69
C ASP A 34 8.04 -9.60 5.22
N LYS A 35 7.07 -9.56 6.13
CA LYS A 35 5.66 -9.84 5.81
C LYS A 35 5.09 -8.82 4.83
N SER A 36 5.37 -7.54 5.05
CA SER A 36 4.87 -6.43 4.22
C SER A 36 5.47 -6.46 2.82
N TYR A 37 6.75 -6.80 2.71
CA TYR A 37 7.42 -7.00 1.43
C TYR A 37 6.87 -8.24 0.70
N ALA A 38 6.83 -9.39 1.37
CA ALA A 38 6.49 -10.66 0.75
C ALA A 38 5.06 -10.67 0.19
N VAL A 39 4.08 -10.17 0.96
CA VAL A 39 2.70 -10.06 0.47
C VAL A 39 2.62 -9.11 -0.74
N SER A 40 3.31 -7.98 -0.71
CA SER A 40 3.11 -6.92 -1.69
C SER A 40 3.74 -7.32 -3.00
N TYR A 41 4.90 -7.97 -2.92
CA TYR A 41 5.54 -8.64 -4.04
C TYR A 41 4.61 -9.71 -4.64
N GLY A 42 4.10 -10.64 -3.82
CA GLY A 42 3.27 -11.75 -4.28
C GLY A 42 1.98 -11.31 -4.97
N VAL A 43 1.24 -10.38 -4.36
CA VAL A 43 -0.01 -9.81 -4.92
C VAL A 43 0.26 -9.06 -6.22
N THR A 44 1.36 -8.29 -6.28
CA THR A 44 1.76 -7.58 -7.50
C THR A 44 2.07 -8.57 -8.62
N GLY A 45 2.89 -9.59 -8.32
CA GLY A 45 3.25 -10.65 -9.25
C GLY A 45 2.04 -11.36 -9.85
N GLN A 46 1.02 -11.63 -9.05
CA GLN A 46 -0.23 -12.24 -9.52
C GLN A 46 -1.09 -11.27 -10.34
N THR A 47 -1.24 -10.02 -9.88
CA THR A 47 -2.14 -9.03 -10.49
C THR A 47 -1.65 -8.56 -11.85
N TYR A 48 -0.34 -8.36 -11.97
CA TYR A 48 0.31 -7.78 -13.15
C TYR A 48 0.99 -8.80 -14.05
N LYS A 49 0.80 -10.09 -13.78
CA LYS A 49 1.24 -11.17 -14.66
C LYS A 49 0.75 -10.92 -16.09
N ASP A 50 1.67 -11.01 -17.05
CA ASP A 50 1.43 -10.77 -18.49
C ASP A 50 1.00 -9.34 -18.87
N ARG A 51 0.97 -8.39 -17.92
CA ARG A 51 0.58 -6.98 -18.14
C ARG A 51 1.78 -6.03 -18.19
N VAL A 52 2.89 -6.38 -17.55
CA VAL A 52 4.10 -5.56 -17.54
C VAL A 52 4.92 -5.89 -18.79
N THR A 53 4.95 -4.95 -19.74
CA THR A 53 5.76 -5.07 -20.95
C THR A 53 7.12 -4.40 -20.77
N ALA A 54 8.05 -4.63 -21.70
CA ALA A 54 9.37 -3.99 -21.70
C ALA A 54 9.31 -2.45 -21.67
N ASN A 55 8.22 -1.86 -22.16
CA ASN A 55 8.04 -0.40 -22.23
C ASN A 55 7.11 0.15 -21.13
N TYR A 56 6.70 -0.68 -20.17
CA TYR A 56 5.85 -0.24 -19.07
C TYR A 56 6.62 0.74 -18.17
N ASP A 57 6.02 1.89 -17.84
CA ASP A 57 6.64 2.90 -16.99
C ASP A 57 6.50 2.53 -15.50
N ILE A 58 7.42 1.69 -15.02
CA ILE A 58 7.46 1.23 -13.64
C ILE A 58 7.68 2.40 -12.68
N ALA A 59 8.51 3.38 -13.03
CA ALA A 59 8.80 4.52 -12.16
C ALA A 59 7.53 5.34 -11.87
N SER A 60 6.74 5.64 -12.90
CA SER A 60 5.47 6.33 -12.74
C SER A 60 4.46 5.50 -11.95
N PHE A 61 4.40 4.19 -12.20
CA PHE A 61 3.56 3.27 -11.44
C PHE A 61 3.89 3.28 -9.94
N ILE A 62 5.17 3.13 -9.59
CA ILE A 62 5.62 3.11 -8.19
C ILE A 62 5.44 4.46 -7.52
N LYS A 63 5.58 5.56 -8.26
CA LYS A 63 5.20 6.89 -7.77
C LYS A 63 3.72 6.94 -7.39
N GLY A 64 2.82 6.40 -8.23
CA GLY A 64 1.39 6.33 -7.93
C GLY A 64 1.08 5.52 -6.68
N VAL A 65 1.72 4.35 -6.53
CA VAL A 65 1.60 3.50 -5.33
C VAL A 65 2.03 4.25 -4.07
N SER A 66 3.21 4.88 -4.11
CA SER A 66 3.76 5.64 -2.99
C SER A 66 2.88 6.83 -2.62
N ASP A 67 2.44 7.62 -3.60
CA ASP A 67 1.60 8.78 -3.36
C ASP A 67 0.26 8.39 -2.72
N TRP A 68 -0.30 7.24 -3.08
CA TRP A 68 -1.49 6.70 -2.41
C TRP A 68 -1.21 6.32 -0.95
N TYR A 69 -0.21 5.47 -0.68
CA TYR A 69 0.10 5.01 0.68
C TYR A 69 0.48 6.13 1.65
N TYR A 70 1.06 7.22 1.14
CA TYR A 70 1.44 8.39 1.93
C TYR A 70 0.42 9.55 1.85
N GLY A 71 -0.78 9.33 1.30
CA GLY A 71 -1.88 10.31 1.35
C GLY A 71 -1.61 11.58 0.54
N LYS A 72 -0.84 11.49 -0.55
CA LYS A 72 -0.49 12.61 -1.44
C LYS A 72 -1.43 12.76 -2.63
N VAL A 73 -2.34 11.81 -2.83
CA VAL A 73 -3.32 11.82 -3.92
C VAL A 73 -4.51 12.71 -3.54
N ASN A 74 -4.68 13.83 -4.25
CA ASN A 74 -5.78 14.77 -4.02
C ASN A 74 -7.03 14.51 -4.86
N MET A 75 -6.92 13.69 -5.91
CA MET A 75 -8.02 13.41 -6.82
C MET A 75 -8.87 12.24 -6.28
N PRO A 76 -10.22 12.32 -6.31
CA PRO A 76 -11.08 11.21 -5.93
C PRO A 76 -10.80 9.94 -6.73
N ILE A 77 -10.86 8.77 -6.09
CA ILE A 77 -10.53 7.49 -6.73
C ILE A 77 -11.44 7.19 -7.94
N GLU A 78 -12.72 7.54 -7.87
CA GLU A 78 -13.67 7.37 -8.97
C GLU A 78 -13.29 8.20 -10.20
N GLN A 79 -12.76 9.41 -9.98
CA GLN A 79 -12.29 10.27 -11.07
C GLN A 79 -11.00 9.71 -11.68
N ILE A 80 -10.09 9.17 -10.88
CA ILE A 80 -8.88 8.49 -11.35
C ILE A 80 -9.26 7.28 -12.20
N ARG A 81 -10.22 6.46 -11.73
CA ARG A 81 -10.73 5.30 -12.47
C ARG A 81 -11.33 5.70 -13.82
N ALA A 82 -12.21 6.71 -13.83
CA ALA A 82 -12.81 7.22 -15.06
C ALA A 82 -11.75 7.77 -16.05
N THR A 83 -10.75 8.50 -15.54
CA THR A 83 -9.66 9.05 -16.35
C THR A 83 -8.82 7.93 -16.99
N THR A 84 -8.57 6.85 -16.26
CA THR A 84 -7.76 5.71 -16.72
C THR A 84 -8.40 4.94 -17.88
N LEU A 85 -9.73 5.06 -18.07
CA LEU A 85 -10.43 4.46 -19.21
C LEU A 85 -10.18 5.20 -20.54
N ASN A 86 -9.59 6.39 -20.51
CA ASN A 86 -9.27 7.14 -21.71
C ASN A 86 -8.06 6.52 -22.44
N ARG A 87 -8.31 5.98 -23.64
CA ARG A 87 -7.29 5.30 -24.47
C ARG A 87 -6.24 6.22 -25.10
N LEU A 88 -6.41 7.53 -25.02
CA LEU A 88 -5.48 8.52 -25.59
C LEU A 88 -4.49 9.10 -24.56
N MET A 89 -4.38 8.48 -23.40
CA MET A 89 -3.53 8.96 -22.31
C MET A 89 -2.06 8.56 -22.52
N ASP A 90 -1.14 9.46 -22.16
CA ASP A 90 0.29 9.17 -22.16
C ASP A 90 0.62 7.98 -21.24
N HIS A 91 1.55 7.13 -21.67
CA HIS A 91 1.89 5.88 -20.98
C HIS A 91 2.31 6.08 -19.51
N ASN A 92 3.03 7.16 -19.22
CA ASN A 92 3.46 7.50 -17.85
C ASN A 92 2.27 7.90 -16.96
N VAL A 93 1.34 8.71 -17.47
CA VAL A 93 0.13 9.11 -16.75
C VAL A 93 -0.78 7.89 -16.51
N TYR A 94 -0.92 7.03 -17.52
CA TYR A 94 -1.62 5.75 -17.37
C TYR A 94 -0.99 4.87 -16.29
N ALA A 95 0.34 4.71 -16.30
CA ALA A 95 1.06 3.91 -15.32
C ALA A 95 0.91 4.49 -13.90
N TYR A 96 1.02 5.81 -13.75
CA TYR A 96 0.81 6.50 -12.47
C TYR A 96 -0.58 6.24 -11.89
N TYR A 97 -1.65 6.44 -12.68
CA TYR A 97 -3.01 6.16 -12.20
C TYR A 97 -3.26 4.68 -11.97
N SER A 98 -2.67 3.79 -12.77
CA SER A 98 -2.71 2.36 -12.54
C SER A 98 -2.07 1.98 -11.19
N GLY A 99 -0.96 2.65 -10.82
CA GLY A 99 -0.32 2.49 -9.52
C GLY A 99 -1.21 2.90 -8.36
N ILE A 100 -1.91 4.03 -8.49
CA ILE A 100 -2.86 4.49 -7.46
C ILE A 100 -4.02 3.48 -7.32
N LEU A 101 -4.62 3.06 -8.43
CA LEU A 101 -5.75 2.12 -8.42
C LEU A 101 -5.35 0.76 -7.83
N PHE A 102 -4.14 0.29 -8.13
CA PHE A 102 -3.61 -0.93 -7.53
C PHE A 102 -3.43 -0.78 -6.01
N ALA A 103 -2.81 0.31 -5.56
CA ALA A 103 -2.56 0.57 -4.15
C ALA A 103 -3.85 0.76 -3.35
N GLU A 104 -4.85 1.41 -3.93
CA GLU A 104 -6.19 1.54 -3.34
C GLU A 104 -6.88 0.19 -3.22
N GLY A 105 -6.89 -0.61 -4.29
CA GLY A 105 -7.47 -1.95 -4.28
C GLY A 105 -6.79 -2.85 -3.25
N PHE A 106 -5.45 -2.79 -3.15
CA PHE A 106 -4.69 -3.52 -2.12
C PHE A 106 -5.14 -3.12 -0.73
N GLN A 107 -5.12 -1.82 -0.41
CA GLN A 107 -5.49 -1.31 0.90
C GLN A 107 -6.94 -1.66 1.26
N SER A 108 -7.86 -1.52 0.30
CA SER A 108 -9.27 -1.87 0.47
C SER A 108 -9.46 -3.35 0.81
N ASN A 109 -8.73 -4.25 0.13
CA ASN A 109 -8.77 -5.68 0.43
C ASN A 109 -8.22 -6.01 1.83
N VAL A 110 -7.13 -5.36 2.26
CA VAL A 110 -6.60 -5.54 3.62
C VAL A 110 -7.59 -5.04 4.66
N ASN A 111 -8.18 -3.86 4.45
CA ASN A 111 -9.19 -3.30 5.36
C ASN A 111 -10.47 -4.15 5.42
N HIS A 112 -10.78 -4.89 4.35
CA HIS A 112 -11.92 -5.81 4.32
C HIS A 112 -11.69 -7.03 5.21
N LEU A 113 -10.43 -7.48 5.37
CA LEU A 113 -10.09 -8.56 6.30
C LEU A 113 -10.28 -8.10 7.74
N ASP A 114 -9.66 -6.97 8.10
CA ASP A 114 -9.81 -6.34 9.41
C ASP A 114 -9.40 -4.86 9.30
N ALA A 115 -10.16 -3.97 9.97
CA ALA A 115 -9.96 -2.53 9.86
C ALA A 115 -8.63 -2.04 10.46
N ASN A 116 -8.03 -2.80 11.39
CA ASN A 116 -6.76 -2.50 12.01
C ASN A 116 -5.58 -3.11 11.25
N CYS A 117 -5.82 -4.08 10.35
CA CYS A 117 -4.74 -4.82 9.71
C CYS A 117 -3.84 -3.94 8.84
N TRP A 118 -4.39 -2.91 8.19
CA TRP A 118 -3.59 -1.96 7.41
C TRP A 118 -2.51 -1.27 8.24
N GLY A 119 -2.78 -1.01 9.52
CA GLY A 119 -1.81 -0.40 10.44
C GLY A 119 -0.63 -1.30 10.80
N LEU A 120 -0.71 -2.60 10.50
CA LEU A 120 0.34 -3.58 10.81
C LEU A 120 1.35 -3.76 9.67
N LEU A 121 1.09 -3.15 8.51
CA LEU A 121 1.92 -3.23 7.33
C LEU A 121 2.86 -2.02 7.23
N ASP A 122 4.12 -2.30 6.95
CA ASP A 122 5.12 -1.28 6.68
C ASP A 122 5.04 -0.84 5.22
N LYS A 123 4.56 0.40 5.02
CA LYS A 123 4.35 0.97 3.69
C LYS A 123 5.62 1.03 2.86
N ALA A 124 6.78 1.31 3.47
CA ALA A 124 8.03 1.43 2.74
C ALA A 124 8.47 0.07 2.16
N SER A 125 8.38 -0.98 2.98
CA SER A 125 8.63 -2.37 2.58
C SER A 125 7.62 -2.83 1.53
N MET A 126 6.35 -2.45 1.66
CA MET A 126 5.33 -2.72 0.65
C MET A 126 5.69 -2.09 -0.70
N VAL A 127 6.03 -0.79 -0.74
CA VAL A 127 6.42 -0.09 -1.97
C VAL A 127 7.61 -0.78 -2.62
N GLN A 128 8.62 -1.17 -1.83
CA GLN A 128 9.78 -1.88 -2.37
C GLN A 128 9.44 -3.27 -2.91
N GLY A 129 8.58 -4.04 -2.24
CA GLY A 129 8.13 -5.34 -2.75
C GLY A 129 7.34 -5.23 -4.06
N ILE A 130 6.52 -4.17 -4.20
CA ILE A 130 5.79 -3.88 -5.43
C ILE A 130 6.77 -3.47 -6.55
N ASP A 131 7.74 -2.61 -6.25
CA ASP A 131 8.79 -2.18 -7.20
C ASP A 131 9.61 -3.36 -7.72
N ASP A 132 10.08 -4.22 -6.83
CA ASP A 132 10.81 -5.43 -7.19
C ASP A 132 9.98 -6.38 -8.06
N ALA A 133 8.72 -6.63 -7.69
CA ALA A 133 7.83 -7.48 -8.47
C ALA A 133 7.59 -6.93 -9.87
N MET A 134 7.41 -5.63 -10.03
CA MET A 134 7.22 -5.01 -11.35
C MET A 134 8.47 -5.16 -12.23
N HIS A 135 9.66 -4.96 -11.68
CA HIS A 135 10.92 -5.16 -12.41
C HIS A 135 11.16 -6.63 -12.77
N ASP A 136 10.82 -7.56 -11.89
CA ASP A 136 10.94 -8.99 -12.15
C ASP A 136 9.91 -9.46 -13.20
N LEU A 137 8.67 -8.95 -13.15
CA LEU A 137 7.66 -9.18 -14.18
C LEU A 137 8.14 -8.71 -15.55
N GLN A 138 8.73 -7.51 -15.63
CA GLN A 138 9.28 -6.97 -16.88
C GLN A 138 10.37 -7.87 -17.50
N LYS A 139 11.11 -8.59 -16.66
CA LYS A 139 12.16 -9.54 -17.07
C LYS A 139 11.64 -10.96 -17.28
N GLY A 140 10.39 -11.24 -16.93
CA GLY A 140 9.84 -12.61 -16.89
C GLY A 140 10.46 -13.48 -15.79
N GLN A 141 10.91 -12.87 -14.69
CA GLN A 141 11.67 -13.49 -13.60
C GLN A 141 10.94 -13.42 -12.24
N ILE A 142 9.60 -13.42 -12.25
CA ILE A 142 8.82 -13.34 -11.02
C ILE A 142 9.17 -14.50 -10.08
N ARG A 143 9.41 -14.18 -8.80
CA ARG A 143 9.76 -15.16 -7.77
C ARG A 143 8.52 -15.90 -7.26
N ASP A 144 8.71 -17.17 -6.91
CA ASP A 144 7.72 -18.04 -6.25
C ASP A 144 8.37 -18.89 -5.14
N ASP A 145 9.39 -18.33 -4.49
CA ASP A 145 10.07 -19.01 -3.40
C ASP A 145 9.26 -19.00 -2.10
N GLU A 146 9.69 -19.81 -1.13
CA GLU A 146 8.98 -20.00 0.15
C GLU A 146 8.77 -18.68 0.90
N TYR A 147 9.71 -17.74 0.79
CA TYR A 147 9.60 -16.43 1.43
C TYR A 147 8.42 -15.62 0.86
N ILE A 148 8.27 -15.58 -0.47
CA ILE A 148 7.13 -14.91 -1.11
C ILE A 148 5.81 -15.61 -0.77
N ARG A 149 5.80 -16.95 -0.82
CA ARG A 149 4.60 -17.74 -0.54
C ARG A 149 4.09 -17.57 0.89
N LYS A 150 4.99 -17.51 1.89
CA LYS A 150 4.62 -17.32 3.30
C LYS A 150 4.01 -15.94 3.57
N GLY A 151 4.37 -14.92 2.81
CA GLY A 151 3.87 -13.55 3.05
C GLY A 151 2.34 -13.43 3.02
N ALA A 152 1.66 -14.18 2.14
CA ALA A 152 0.20 -14.19 2.09
C ALA A 152 -0.44 -14.88 3.30
N ASP A 153 0.11 -16.03 3.71
CA ASP A 153 -0.34 -16.77 4.89
C ASP A 153 -0.12 -15.93 6.16
N ASP A 154 1.03 -15.26 6.28
CA ASP A 154 1.39 -14.44 7.43
C ASP A 154 0.43 -13.25 7.58
N ILE A 155 -0.04 -12.64 6.50
CA ILE A 155 -1.04 -11.57 6.58
C ILE A 155 -2.41 -12.08 6.99
N ILE A 156 -2.87 -13.20 6.45
CA ILE A 156 -4.17 -13.77 6.85
C ILE A 156 -4.10 -14.12 8.34
N HIS A 157 -3.03 -14.77 8.80
CA HIS A 157 -2.84 -15.06 10.21
C HIS A 157 -2.78 -13.80 11.07
N LEU A 158 -2.10 -12.75 10.61
CA LEU A 158 -1.98 -11.50 11.33
C LEU A 158 -3.33 -10.77 11.45
N CYS A 159 -4.06 -10.60 10.34
CA CYS A 159 -5.36 -9.91 10.34
C CYS A 159 -6.45 -10.73 11.05
N VAL A 160 -6.45 -12.06 10.94
CA VAL A 160 -7.47 -12.91 11.60
C VAL A 160 -7.22 -13.04 13.10
N LYS A 161 -5.95 -13.12 13.52
CA LYS A 161 -5.61 -13.18 14.94
C LYS A 161 -6.03 -11.91 15.67
N THR A 162 -5.89 -10.73 15.05
CA THR A 162 -6.38 -9.48 15.65
C THR A 162 -7.89 -9.48 15.85
N ILE A 163 -8.68 -10.06 14.94
CA ILE A 163 -10.14 -10.21 15.11
C ILE A 163 -10.44 -11.03 16.37
N ILE A 164 -9.80 -12.19 16.54
CA ILE A 164 -10.04 -13.08 17.69
C ILE A 164 -9.64 -12.40 19.01
N ASP A 165 -8.49 -11.73 19.03
CA ASP A 165 -8.00 -11.04 20.22
C ASP A 165 -8.89 -9.83 20.59
N ASP A 166 -9.43 -9.11 19.60
CA ASP A 166 -10.33 -7.97 19.81
C ASP A 166 -11.74 -8.43 20.24
N GLU A 167 -12.26 -9.54 19.70
CA GLU A 167 -13.50 -10.17 20.17
C GLU A 167 -13.39 -10.60 21.64
N HIS A 168 -12.29 -11.25 22.03
CA HIS A 168 -12.06 -11.66 23.41
C HIS A 168 -11.93 -10.48 24.37
N LYS A 169 -11.32 -9.37 23.96
CA LYS A 169 -11.29 -8.13 24.76
C LYS A 169 -12.68 -7.51 24.90
N ALA A 170 -13.45 -7.45 23.82
CA ALA A 170 -14.81 -6.91 23.83
C ALA A 170 -15.78 -7.75 24.69
N GLU A 171 -15.58 -9.07 24.79
CA GLU A 171 -16.32 -9.93 25.71
C GLU A 171 -15.95 -9.69 27.18
N GLN A 172 -14.68 -9.40 27.47
CA GLN A 172 -14.19 -9.12 28.83
C GLN A 172 -14.61 -7.74 29.34
N GLU A 173 -14.86 -6.78 28.44
CA GLU A 173 -15.28 -5.41 28.78
C GLU A 173 -16.80 -5.21 28.86
N LYS A 174 -17.62 -6.23 28.56
CA LYS A 174 -19.09 -6.15 28.71
C LYS A 174 -19.47 -5.94 30.20
N PRO A 175 -20.26 -4.91 30.54
CA PRO A 175 -20.72 -4.71 31.92
C PRO A 175 -21.52 -5.93 32.38
N GLN A 176 -21.12 -6.56 33.50
CA GLN A 176 -21.91 -7.60 34.13
C GLN A 176 -23.32 -7.08 34.43
N ALA A 177 -24.32 -7.64 33.75
CA ALA A 177 -25.72 -7.31 34.00
C ALA A 177 -26.06 -7.66 35.46
N LYS A 178 -26.36 -6.64 36.27
CA LYS A 178 -26.81 -6.83 37.66
C LYS A 178 -28.04 -7.76 37.68
N PRO A 179 -28.07 -8.78 38.55
CA PRO A 179 -29.19 -9.71 38.59
C PRO A 179 -30.47 -8.97 39.01
N LYS A 180 -31.53 -9.14 38.22
CA LYS A 180 -32.88 -8.62 38.52
C LYS A 180 -33.35 -9.21 39.85
N LYS A 181 -33.44 -8.39 40.91
CA LYS A 181 -34.08 -8.78 42.18
C LYS A 181 -35.54 -9.15 41.90
N ALA A 182 -35.90 -10.40 42.21
CA ALA A 182 -37.27 -10.88 42.20
C ALA A 182 -38.10 -10.04 43.20
N SER A 183 -39.16 -9.38 42.70
CA SER A 183 -40.13 -8.68 43.52
C SER A 183 -41.00 -9.70 44.25
N HIS A 184 -40.79 -9.84 45.56
CA HIS A 184 -41.64 -10.62 46.44
C HIS A 184 -42.92 -9.83 46.68
N LYS A 185 -44.05 -10.29 46.11
CA LYS A 185 -45.38 -9.74 46.41
C LYS A 185 -45.82 -10.21 47.80
N THR A 186 -45.87 -9.27 48.75
CA THR A 186 -46.49 -9.48 50.07
C THR A 186 -48.03 -9.37 49.96
N PRO A 187 -48.81 -10.22 50.66
CA PRO A 187 -50.27 -10.21 50.57
C PRO A 187 -50.93 -9.08 51.37
N LYS A 188 -52.10 -8.67 50.88
CA LYS A 188 -53.03 -7.67 51.45
C LYS A 188 -53.37 -7.91 52.93
N LYS A 189 -53.50 -6.83 53.70
CA LYS A 189 -54.37 -6.76 54.89
C LYS A 189 -55.32 -5.56 54.82
N HIS A 190 -56.56 -5.83 55.23
CA HIS A 190 -57.79 -5.06 55.15
C HIS A 190 -57.81 -3.69 55.83
N LYS A 191 -58.68 -2.81 55.32
CA LYS A 191 -59.73 -2.20 56.14
C LYS A 191 -61.04 -2.18 55.36
#